data_AF-A0A940B4P1-F1
#
_entry.id   AF-A0A940B4P1-F1
#
_cell.length_a   1.000
_cell.length_b   1.000
_cell.length_c   1.000
_cell.angle_alpha   90.00
_cell.angle_beta   90.00
_cell.angle_gamma   90.00
#
_symmetry.space_group_name_H-M   'P 1'
#
loop_
_entity.id
_entity.type
_entity.pdbx_description
1 polymer ?
#
loop_
_entity_poly.entity_id
_entity_poly.type
_entity_poly.pdbx_seq_one_letter_code
_entity_poly.pdbx_strand_id
1 'polypeptide(L)'
;MSSTGIDKVLILRREAGASRVLENFIMNSLKHPHEIVWEVLSDKGNRAAKKGDYGLLIVESSISDPAAIRACHSAVNHPTASVLFLADETTFSSEDEKKAKEKLLDMGATILVKPLKQSAFTTAIQSADMAHIRLGALKKKLDDEKVITRAKLLLMQTLGFTEDEAHKFIEKEAMNSGRNRSDVAYEIIRTYESGN
;
A
#
# COMPACT_ATOMS: atom_id res chain seq x y z
N MET A 1 -15.50 -8.28 -5.53
CA MET A 1 -14.14 -8.11 -6.07
C MET A 1 -13.16 -8.39 -4.96
N SER A 2 -12.38 -9.47 -5.11
CA SER A 2 -11.36 -9.87 -4.15
C SER A 2 -10.42 -8.70 -3.92
N SER A 3 -10.18 -8.34 -2.67
CA SER A 3 -8.97 -7.61 -2.32
C SER A 3 -7.83 -8.53 -2.73
N THR A 4 -7.19 -8.21 -3.86
CA THR A 4 -6.04 -8.97 -4.36
C THR A 4 -4.93 -8.74 -3.36
N GLY A 5 -4.29 -9.82 -2.89
CA GLY A 5 -3.06 -9.69 -2.13
C GLY A 5 -1.98 -8.98 -2.93
N ILE A 6 -0.79 -8.88 -2.35
CA ILE A 6 0.35 -8.22 -3.00
C ILE A 6 0.60 -8.85 -4.38
N ASP A 7 0.45 -8.05 -5.42
CA ASP A 7 0.61 -8.41 -6.83
C ASP A 7 1.97 -7.95 -7.41
N LYS A 8 2.66 -7.04 -6.70
CA LYS A 8 4.01 -6.61 -7.05
C LYS A 8 4.86 -6.36 -5.82
N VAL A 9 6.07 -6.90 -5.84
CA VAL A 9 7.12 -6.73 -4.83
C VAL A 9 8.27 -5.96 -5.45
N LEU A 10 8.56 -4.77 -4.94
CA LEU A 10 9.75 -4.00 -5.31
C LEU A 10 10.87 -4.30 -4.32
N ILE A 11 12.03 -4.72 -4.81
CA ILE A 11 13.20 -5.01 -4.00
C ILE A 11 14.32 -4.04 -4.34
N LEU A 12 14.78 -3.29 -3.33
CA LEU A 12 15.90 -2.36 -3.42
C LEU A 12 17.08 -2.90 -2.63
N ARG A 13 18.25 -3.00 -3.27
CA ARG A 13 19.47 -3.52 -2.65
C ARG A 13 20.70 -2.75 -3.10
N ARG A 14 21.81 -2.86 -2.37
CA ARG A 14 23.07 -2.18 -2.73
C ARG A 14 23.75 -2.76 -3.97
N GLU A 15 23.71 -4.07 -4.12
CA GLU A 15 24.35 -4.76 -5.24
C GLU A 15 23.34 -5.13 -6.33
N ALA A 16 23.78 -5.10 -7.59
CA ALA A 16 22.95 -5.54 -8.70
C ALA A 16 22.85 -7.07 -8.73
N GLY A 17 21.71 -7.57 -9.21
CA GLY A 17 21.47 -9.00 -9.40
C GLY A 17 20.33 -9.52 -8.53
N ALA A 18 19.65 -10.55 -9.02
CA ALA A 18 18.58 -11.22 -8.29
C ALA A 18 19.14 -12.21 -7.26
N SER A 19 18.42 -12.41 -6.15
CA SER A 19 18.75 -13.47 -5.19
C SER A 19 17.73 -14.59 -5.30
N ARG A 20 18.15 -15.74 -5.85
CA ARG A 20 17.29 -16.94 -5.95
C ARG A 20 16.70 -17.36 -4.61
N VAL A 21 17.46 -17.19 -3.52
CA VAL A 21 17.01 -17.52 -2.17
C VAL A 21 15.85 -16.61 -1.76
N LEU A 22 15.99 -15.29 -1.99
CA LEU A 22 14.96 -14.32 -1.67
C LEU A 22 13.72 -14.49 -2.56
N GLU A 23 13.91 -14.74 -3.87
CA GLU A 23 12.81 -15.10 -4.80
C GLU A 23 12.04 -16.30 -4.28
N ASN A 24 12.73 -17.40 -3.97
CA ASN A 24 12.08 -18.61 -3.47
C ASN A 24 11.30 -18.34 -2.18
N PHE A 25 11.83 -17.52 -1.26
CA PHE A 25 11.08 -17.19 -0.06
C PHE A 25 9.81 -16.39 -0.34
N ILE A 26 9.87 -15.39 -1.24
CA ILE A 26 8.69 -14.58 -1.62
C ILE A 26 7.65 -15.47 -2.31
N MET A 27 8.08 -16.24 -3.31
CA MET A 27 7.23 -17.14 -4.09
C MET A 27 6.50 -18.17 -3.22
N ASN A 28 7.14 -18.67 -2.18
CA ASN A 28 6.54 -19.64 -1.25
C ASN A 28 5.68 -18.98 -0.16
N SER A 29 5.77 -17.67 0.03
CA SER A 29 5.08 -16.97 1.12
C SER A 29 3.81 -16.23 0.68
N LEU A 30 3.78 -15.68 -0.54
CA LEU A 30 2.61 -14.99 -1.10
C LEU A 30 1.67 -15.98 -1.80
N LYS A 31 0.35 -15.80 -1.60
CA LYS A 31 -0.67 -16.71 -2.16
C LYS A 31 -1.14 -16.34 -3.57
N HIS A 32 -0.97 -15.10 -3.96
CA HIS A 32 -1.45 -14.58 -5.24
C HIS A 32 -0.30 -14.47 -6.25
N PRO A 33 -0.57 -14.58 -7.57
CA PRO A 33 0.43 -14.29 -8.59
C PRO A 33 1.00 -12.89 -8.38
N HIS A 34 2.32 -12.78 -8.41
CA HIS A 34 3.02 -11.53 -8.14
C HIS A 34 4.22 -11.33 -9.05
N GLU A 35 4.49 -10.08 -9.38
CA GLU A 35 5.69 -9.64 -10.08
C GLU A 35 6.78 -9.28 -9.05
N ILE A 36 8.01 -9.75 -9.25
CA ILE A 36 9.18 -9.34 -8.44
C ILE A 36 10.06 -8.42 -9.28
N VAL A 37 10.22 -7.18 -8.83
CA VAL A 37 11.03 -6.15 -9.49
C VAL A 37 12.29 -5.89 -8.69
N TRP A 38 13.44 -6.08 -9.32
CA TRP A 38 14.76 -5.86 -8.72
C TRP A 38 15.35 -4.53 -9.17
N GLU A 39 15.71 -3.68 -8.21
CA GLU A 39 16.41 -2.43 -8.49
C GLU A 39 17.56 -2.23 -7.48
N VAL A 40 18.56 -1.47 -7.92
CA VAL A 40 19.65 -1.03 -7.05
C VAL A 40 19.21 0.22 -6.28
N LEU A 41 19.66 0.36 -5.02
CA LEU A 41 19.58 1.57 -4.21
C LEU A 41 20.31 2.73 -4.89
N SER A 42 19.60 3.36 -5.81
CA SER A 42 20.04 4.39 -6.74
C SER A 42 18.92 5.39 -6.92
N ASP A 43 19.14 6.47 -7.67
CA ASP A 43 18.08 7.42 -7.99
C ASP A 43 16.93 6.76 -8.77
N LYS A 44 17.25 5.77 -9.62
CA LYS A 44 16.22 5.00 -10.34
C LYS A 44 15.38 4.16 -9.38
N GLY A 45 16.01 3.42 -8.46
CA GLY A 45 15.32 2.64 -7.44
C GLY A 45 14.47 3.52 -6.50
N ASN A 46 15.00 4.68 -6.10
CA ASN A 46 14.25 5.66 -5.30
C ASN A 46 13.05 6.23 -6.04
N ARG A 47 13.15 6.50 -7.35
CA ARG A 47 11.99 6.90 -8.16
C ARG A 47 10.95 5.79 -8.25
N ALA A 48 11.37 4.52 -8.34
CA ALA A 48 10.46 3.39 -8.32
C ALA A 48 9.71 3.28 -6.97
N ALA A 49 10.43 3.42 -5.84
CA ALA A 49 9.81 3.50 -4.51
C ALA A 49 8.80 4.66 -4.41
N LYS A 50 9.18 5.84 -4.87
CA LYS A 50 8.30 7.02 -4.85
C LYS A 50 7.05 6.84 -5.70
N LYS A 51 7.10 6.07 -6.81
CA LYS A 51 5.95 5.82 -7.68
C LYS A 51 4.82 5.06 -6.95
N GLY A 52 5.15 4.19 -5.99
CA GLY A 52 4.15 3.44 -5.20
C GLY A 52 3.38 2.37 -5.96
N ASP A 53 3.86 1.99 -7.14
CA ASP A 53 3.33 0.89 -7.95
C ASP A 53 3.92 -0.43 -7.43
N TYR A 54 3.53 -0.82 -6.22
CA TYR A 54 3.86 -2.09 -5.53
C TYR A 54 3.01 -2.26 -4.25
N GLY A 55 2.78 -3.51 -3.84
CA GLY A 55 2.14 -3.84 -2.55
C GLY A 55 3.14 -4.06 -1.41
N LEU A 56 4.39 -4.42 -1.74
CA LEU A 56 5.47 -4.62 -0.78
C LEU A 56 6.78 -4.03 -1.31
N LEU A 57 7.41 -3.20 -0.48
CA LEU A 57 8.78 -2.74 -0.66
C LEU A 57 9.71 -3.53 0.27
N ILE A 58 10.68 -4.23 -0.32
CA ILE A 58 11.78 -4.85 0.43
C ILE A 58 13.03 -4.00 0.23
N VAL A 59 13.67 -3.57 1.32
CA VAL A 59 14.93 -2.83 1.27
C VAL A 59 16.02 -3.63 1.98
N GLU A 60 17.09 -3.95 1.27
CA GLU A 60 18.23 -4.70 1.79
C GLU A 60 19.45 -3.79 1.87
N SER A 61 19.81 -3.37 3.09
CA SER A 61 20.98 -2.52 3.35
C SER A 61 21.37 -2.51 4.84
N SER A 62 22.42 -1.75 5.17
CA SER A 62 22.71 -1.35 6.56
C SER A 62 21.60 -0.44 7.07
N ILE A 63 21.25 -0.56 8.35
CA ILE A 63 20.14 0.19 8.93
C ILE A 63 20.37 1.71 8.91
N SER A 64 21.62 2.15 8.95
CA SER A 64 22.01 3.56 8.93
C SER A 64 22.21 4.12 7.50
N ASP A 65 21.97 3.33 6.45
CA ASP A 65 22.14 3.77 5.06
C ASP A 65 21.11 4.87 4.70
N PRO A 66 21.55 6.11 4.42
CA PRO A 66 20.63 7.21 4.11
C PRO A 66 19.81 6.98 2.85
N ALA A 67 20.33 6.24 1.85
CA ALA A 67 19.59 5.94 0.63
C ALA A 67 18.46 4.94 0.90
N ALA A 68 18.72 3.93 1.73
CA ALA A 68 17.74 2.95 2.17
C ALA A 68 16.61 3.62 2.97
N ILE A 69 16.97 4.48 3.93
CA ILE A 69 16.00 5.23 4.75
C ILE A 69 15.12 6.13 3.86
N ARG A 70 15.70 6.81 2.85
CA ARG A 70 14.93 7.63 1.90
C ARG A 70 13.93 6.81 1.08
N ALA A 71 14.30 5.60 0.68
CA ALA A 71 13.39 4.71 -0.03
C ALA A 71 12.19 4.32 0.86
N CYS A 72 12.45 3.92 2.11
CA CYS A 72 11.40 3.60 3.08
C CYS A 72 10.49 4.81 3.36
N HIS A 73 11.07 6.00 3.53
CA HIS A 73 10.30 7.23 3.72
C HIS A 73 9.37 7.52 2.52
N SER A 74 9.80 7.20 1.29
CA SER A 74 8.96 7.39 0.10
C SER A 74 7.71 6.50 0.13
N ALA A 75 7.80 5.31 0.72
CA ALA A 75 6.69 4.36 0.84
C ALA A 75 5.60 4.82 1.82
N VAL A 76 5.89 5.73 2.76
CA VAL A 76 4.90 6.28 3.71
C VAL A 76 3.72 6.95 2.99
N ASN A 77 3.95 7.50 1.79
CA ASN A 77 2.90 8.12 0.98
C ASN A 77 1.98 7.10 0.28
N HIS A 78 2.24 5.80 0.44
CA HIS A 78 1.51 4.71 -0.18
C HIS A 78 0.92 3.82 0.92
N PRO A 79 -0.20 4.21 1.56
CA PRO A 79 -0.65 3.59 2.82
C PRO A 79 -1.02 2.11 2.72
N THR A 80 -1.23 1.58 1.52
CA THR A 80 -1.50 0.16 1.30
C THR A 80 -0.23 -0.65 1.10
N ALA A 81 0.91 -0.01 0.83
CA ALA A 81 2.19 -0.68 0.63
C ALA A 81 2.87 -0.96 1.97
N SER A 82 3.31 -2.21 2.15
CA SER A 82 4.10 -2.59 3.33
C SER A 82 5.59 -2.41 3.08
N VAL A 83 6.36 -2.17 4.15
CA VAL A 83 7.82 -2.06 4.09
C VAL A 83 8.47 -3.17 4.92
N LEU A 84 9.35 -3.94 4.29
CA LEU A 84 10.19 -4.95 4.92
C LEU A 84 11.67 -4.58 4.74
N PHE A 85 12.34 -4.22 5.83
CA PHE A 85 13.75 -3.88 5.84
C PHE A 85 14.59 -5.10 6.24
N LEU A 86 15.45 -5.56 5.33
CA LEU A 86 16.42 -6.63 5.57
C LEU A 86 17.76 -5.99 5.93
N ALA A 87 17.99 -5.85 7.23
CA ALA A 87 19.22 -5.27 7.76
C ALA A 87 20.38 -6.27 7.62
N ASP A 88 21.54 -5.75 7.24
CA ASP A 88 22.81 -6.48 7.41
C ASP A 88 23.06 -6.81 8.89
N GLU A 89 23.99 -7.71 9.18
CA GLU A 89 24.27 -8.16 10.56
C GLU A 89 24.57 -6.97 11.48
N THR A 90 23.68 -6.71 12.43
CA THR A 90 23.76 -5.57 13.36
C THR A 90 23.16 -5.94 14.73
N THR A 91 23.71 -5.34 15.78
CA THR A 91 23.24 -5.50 17.16
C THR A 91 22.43 -4.29 17.66
N PHE A 92 22.27 -3.25 16.84
CA PHE A 92 21.67 -1.96 17.23
C PHE A 92 22.33 -1.34 18.47
N SER A 93 23.66 -1.41 18.54
CA SER A 93 24.41 -1.00 19.73
C SER A 93 24.81 0.47 19.69
N SER A 94 25.14 0.99 18.51
CA SER A 94 25.50 2.39 18.32
C SER A 94 24.28 3.31 18.38
N GLU A 95 24.50 4.55 18.79
CA GLU A 95 23.46 5.57 18.89
C GLU A 95 22.82 5.86 17.51
N ASP A 96 23.64 5.86 16.45
CA ASP A 96 23.17 6.09 15.08
C ASP A 96 22.29 4.94 14.57
N GLU A 97 22.63 3.69 14.88
CA GLU A 97 21.80 2.53 14.53
C GLU A 97 20.47 2.53 15.29
N LYS A 98 20.47 2.90 16.58
CA LYS A 98 19.24 3.01 17.38
C LYS A 98 18.32 4.07 16.80
N LYS A 99 18.83 5.27 16.51
CA LYS A 99 18.07 6.34 15.86
C LYS A 99 17.56 5.95 14.48
N ALA A 100 18.36 5.25 13.69
CA ALA A 100 17.93 4.77 12.37
C ALA A 100 16.83 3.71 12.48
N LYS A 101 16.93 2.79 13.45
CA LYS A 101 15.89 1.81 13.77
C LYS A 101 14.59 2.49 14.15
N GLU A 102 14.62 3.45 15.08
CA GLU A 102 13.42 4.20 15.49
C GLU A 102 12.75 4.88 14.30
N LYS A 103 13.53 5.56 13.45
CA LYS A 103 13.01 6.18 12.23
C LYS A 103 12.31 5.18 11.30
N LEU A 104 12.89 4.00 11.10
CA LEU A 104 12.28 2.96 10.26
C LEU A 104 10.98 2.42 10.89
N LEU A 105 10.95 2.25 12.21
CA LEU A 105 9.75 1.83 12.92
C LEU A 105 8.64 2.89 12.86
N ASP A 106 8.99 4.18 12.98
CA ASP A 106 8.04 5.30 12.82
C ASP A 106 7.45 5.37 11.40
N MET A 107 8.19 4.90 10.40
CA MET A 107 7.70 4.74 9.02
C MET A 107 6.84 3.48 8.82
N GLY A 108 6.63 2.68 9.86
CA GLY A 108 5.87 1.43 9.80
C GLY A 108 6.64 0.27 9.16
N ALA A 109 7.97 0.30 9.12
CA ALA A 109 8.76 -0.78 8.55
C ALA A 109 8.89 -1.97 9.50
N THR A 110 8.73 -3.18 8.96
CA THR A 110 9.15 -4.41 9.64
C THR A 110 10.63 -4.64 9.39
N ILE A 111 11.44 -4.85 10.43
CA ILE A 111 12.89 -5.02 10.31
C ILE A 111 13.28 -6.47 10.62
N LEU A 112 14.01 -7.11 9.71
CA LEU A 112 14.64 -8.41 9.92
C LEU A 112 16.16 -8.29 9.76
N VAL A 113 16.92 -8.85 10.70
CA VAL A 113 18.38 -8.81 10.69
C VAL A 113 18.93 -10.13 10.14
N LYS A 114 19.92 -10.07 9.25
CA LYS A 114 20.63 -11.25 8.74
C LYS A 114 21.49 -11.92 9.84
N PRO A 115 21.63 -13.25 9.84
CA PRO A 115 21.06 -14.21 8.90
C PRO A 115 19.55 -14.45 9.10
N LEU A 116 18.80 -14.47 8.00
CA LEU A 116 17.33 -14.58 8.04
C LEU A 116 16.88 -16.02 8.30
N LYS A 117 16.10 -16.22 9.36
CA LYS A 117 15.38 -17.48 9.56
C LYS A 117 14.19 -17.53 8.61
N GLN A 118 14.03 -18.64 7.89
CA GLN A 118 12.92 -18.85 6.95
C GLN A 118 11.56 -18.54 7.59
N SER A 119 11.31 -19.02 8.80
CA SER A 119 10.04 -18.79 9.51
C SER A 119 9.77 -17.31 9.80
N ALA A 120 10.79 -16.55 10.23
CA ALA A 120 10.63 -15.12 10.49
C ALA A 120 10.33 -14.35 9.20
N PHE A 121 11.02 -14.70 8.11
CA PHE A 121 10.82 -14.08 6.80
C PHE A 121 9.43 -14.37 6.23
N THR A 122 9.00 -15.63 6.26
CA THR A 122 7.66 -16.04 5.80
C THR A 122 6.56 -15.34 6.61
N THR A 123 6.67 -15.30 7.93
CA THR A 123 5.71 -14.56 8.77
C THR A 123 5.67 -13.09 8.41
N ALA A 124 6.82 -12.44 8.21
CA ALA A 124 6.87 -11.02 7.84
C ALA A 124 6.18 -10.74 6.50
N ILE A 125 6.40 -11.58 5.47
CA ILE A 125 5.72 -11.42 4.18
C ILE A 125 4.21 -11.67 4.31
N GLN A 126 3.80 -12.71 5.03
CA GLN A 126 2.37 -13.00 5.22
C GLN A 126 1.69 -11.87 6.00
N SER A 127 2.35 -11.30 7.01
CA SER A 127 1.86 -10.12 7.71
C SER A 127 1.73 -8.90 6.80
N ALA A 128 2.71 -8.66 5.92
CA ALA A 128 2.64 -7.62 4.91
C ALA A 128 1.46 -7.81 3.95
N ASP A 129 1.23 -9.05 3.48
CA ASP A 129 0.10 -9.37 2.59
C ASP A 129 -1.26 -9.17 3.28
N MET A 130 -1.39 -9.64 4.52
CA MET A 130 -2.60 -9.43 5.33
C MET A 130 -2.86 -7.94 5.58
N ALA A 131 -1.82 -7.16 5.86
CA ALA A 131 -1.92 -5.71 6.03
C ALA A 131 -2.35 -5.04 4.72
N HIS A 132 -1.74 -5.41 3.59
CA HIS A 132 -2.09 -4.91 2.27
C HIS A 132 -3.57 -5.15 1.94
N ILE A 133 -4.05 -6.38 2.14
CA ILE A 133 -5.44 -6.77 1.90
C ILE A 133 -6.41 -5.95 2.75
N ARG A 134 -6.11 -5.80 4.04
CA ARG A 134 -6.98 -5.11 5.00
C ARG A 134 -6.99 -3.60 4.77
N LEU A 135 -5.83 -2.99 4.53
CA LEU A 135 -5.71 -1.56 4.24
C LEU A 135 -6.31 -1.22 2.87
N GLY A 136 -6.18 -2.10 1.87
CA GLY A 136 -6.86 -1.95 0.58
C GLY A 136 -8.38 -1.95 0.73
N ALA A 137 -8.93 -2.86 1.53
CA ALA A 137 -10.37 -2.89 1.82
C ALA A 137 -10.86 -1.62 2.56
N LEU A 138 -10.07 -1.11 3.50
CA LEU A 138 -10.38 0.15 4.21
C LEU A 138 -10.29 1.36 3.28
N LYS A 139 -9.24 1.44 2.45
CA LYS A 139 -9.08 2.49 1.46
C LYS A 139 -10.26 2.51 0.49
N LYS A 140 -10.68 1.35 -0.01
CA LYS A 140 -11.87 1.24 -0.87
C LYS A 140 -13.12 1.79 -0.20
N LYS A 141 -13.40 1.41 1.06
CA LYS A 141 -14.55 1.95 1.80
C LYS A 141 -14.49 3.47 1.97
N LEU A 142 -13.30 4.01 2.24
CA LEU A 142 -13.10 5.45 2.35
C LEU A 142 -13.34 6.16 1.02
N ASP A 143 -12.86 5.59 -0.08
CA ASP A 143 -13.04 6.15 -1.42
C ASP A 143 -14.50 6.06 -1.87
N ASP A 144 -15.19 4.95 -1.60
CA ASP A 144 -16.63 4.80 -1.82
C ASP A 144 -17.43 5.87 -1.06
N GLU A 145 -17.12 6.11 0.22
CA GLU A 145 -17.81 7.12 1.04
C GLU A 145 -17.56 8.55 0.54
N LYS A 146 -16.34 8.86 0.06
CA LYS A 146 -16.04 10.16 -0.55
C LYS A 146 -16.87 10.42 -1.80
N VAL A 147 -17.02 9.41 -2.65
CA VAL A 147 -17.82 9.49 -3.89
C VAL A 147 -19.30 9.67 -3.55
N ILE A 148 -19.83 8.90 -2.60
CA ILE A 148 -21.21 9.05 -2.11
C ILE A 148 -21.44 10.45 -1.55
N THR A 149 -20.51 10.96 -0.75
CA THR A 149 -20.60 12.32 -0.18
C THR A 149 -20.63 13.38 -1.27
N ARG A 150 -19.78 13.25 -2.31
CA ARG A 150 -19.78 14.17 -3.46
C ARG A 150 -21.10 14.12 -4.24
N ALA A 151 -21.65 12.93 -4.47
CA ALA A 151 -22.94 12.78 -5.13
C ALA A 151 -24.08 13.43 -4.32
N LYS A 152 -24.09 13.26 -2.98
CA LYS A 152 -25.06 13.94 -2.11
C LYS A 152 -24.98 15.47 -2.28
N LEU A 153 -23.79 16.05 -2.24
CA LEU A 153 -23.60 17.49 -2.42
C LEU A 153 -24.13 17.98 -3.77
N LEU A 154 -23.91 17.24 -4.85
CA LEU A 154 -24.45 17.58 -6.17
C LEU A 154 -25.98 17.54 -6.20
N LEU A 155 -26.61 16.51 -5.63
CA LEU A 155 -28.07 16.43 -5.56
C LEU A 155 -28.66 17.59 -4.75
N MET A 156 -28.01 17.96 -3.65
CA MET A 156 -28.42 19.12 -2.85
C MET A 156 -28.33 20.41 -3.66
N GLN A 157 -27.24 20.61 -4.42
CA GLN A 157 -27.02 21.82 -5.23
C GLN A 157 -27.93 21.91 -6.46
N THR A 158 -28.19 20.79 -7.13
CA THR A 158 -28.89 20.76 -8.43
C THR A 158 -30.39 20.54 -8.30
N LEU A 159 -30.82 19.69 -7.35
CA LEU A 159 -32.22 19.34 -7.13
C LEU A 159 -32.80 19.97 -5.85
N GLY A 160 -32.00 20.69 -5.07
CA GLY A 160 -32.43 21.33 -3.84
C GLY A 160 -32.74 20.35 -2.69
N PHE A 161 -32.24 19.11 -2.78
CA PHE A 161 -32.43 18.12 -1.72
C PHE A 161 -31.77 18.55 -0.41
N THR A 162 -32.35 18.14 0.70
CA THR A 162 -31.64 18.04 1.98
C THR A 162 -30.65 16.88 1.96
N GLU A 163 -29.73 16.81 2.92
CA GLU A 163 -28.79 15.68 3.00
C GLU A 163 -29.51 14.34 3.18
N ASP A 164 -30.57 14.28 3.99
CA ASP A 164 -31.36 13.06 4.24
C ASP A 164 -32.10 12.61 2.97
N GLU A 165 -32.68 13.55 2.21
CA GLU A 165 -33.31 13.26 0.92
C GLU A 165 -32.30 12.73 -0.10
N ALA A 166 -31.12 13.38 -0.21
CA ALA A 166 -30.06 12.94 -1.10
C ALA A 166 -29.52 11.54 -0.71
N HIS A 167 -29.37 11.29 0.58
CA HIS A 167 -28.96 9.98 1.09
C HIS A 167 -29.98 8.89 0.72
N LYS A 168 -31.26 9.10 1.06
CA LYS A 168 -32.36 8.16 0.74
C LYS A 168 -32.52 7.95 -0.77
N PHE A 169 -32.30 8.99 -1.57
CA PHE A 169 -32.32 8.89 -3.03
C PHE A 169 -31.27 7.90 -3.53
N ILE A 170 -30.01 8.04 -3.11
CA ILE A 170 -28.93 7.13 -3.50
C ILE A 170 -29.21 5.70 -3.03
N GLU A 171 -29.72 5.52 -1.81
CA GLU A 171 -30.06 4.19 -1.29
C GLU A 171 -31.18 3.52 -2.09
N LYS A 172 -32.24 4.28 -2.42
CA LYS A 172 -33.37 3.79 -3.21
C LYS A 172 -32.93 3.40 -4.61
N GLU A 173 -32.12 4.23 -5.27
CA GLU A 173 -31.61 3.94 -6.62
C GLU A 173 -30.65 2.74 -6.64
N ALA A 174 -29.80 2.60 -5.62
CA ALA A 174 -28.94 1.42 -5.47
C ALA A 174 -29.76 0.14 -5.29
N MET A 175 -30.81 0.19 -4.46
CA MET A 175 -31.72 -0.93 -4.24
C MET A 175 -32.50 -1.29 -5.52
N ASN A 176 -33.07 -0.30 -6.21
CA ASN A 176 -33.86 -0.51 -7.42
C ASN A 176 -33.03 -1.10 -8.57
N SER A 177 -31.76 -0.68 -8.69
CA SER A 177 -30.86 -1.14 -9.76
C SER A 177 -30.02 -2.37 -9.38
N GLY A 178 -30.10 -2.84 -8.13
CA GLY A 178 -29.28 -3.96 -7.63
C GLY A 178 -27.77 -3.66 -7.61
N ARG A 179 -27.39 -2.38 -7.61
CA ARG A 179 -25.99 -1.92 -7.62
C ARG A 179 -25.56 -1.46 -6.25
N ASN A 180 -24.24 -1.31 -6.05
CA ASN A 180 -23.76 -0.71 -4.82
C ASN A 180 -24.01 0.82 -4.83
N ARG A 181 -23.99 1.46 -3.64
CA ARG A 181 -24.24 2.90 -3.52
C ARG A 181 -23.17 3.76 -4.21
N SER A 182 -21.92 3.31 -4.26
CA SER A 182 -20.85 4.08 -4.92
C SER A 182 -20.99 4.08 -6.44
N ASP A 183 -21.46 3.00 -7.07
CA ASP A 183 -21.75 2.91 -8.50
C ASP A 183 -22.85 3.92 -8.88
N VAL A 184 -23.92 4.00 -8.08
CA VAL A 184 -25.00 4.99 -8.26
C VAL A 184 -24.47 6.40 -8.04
N ALA A 185 -23.64 6.62 -7.02
CA ALA A 185 -23.02 7.92 -6.77
C ALA A 185 -22.14 8.38 -7.94
N TYR A 186 -21.36 7.49 -8.56
CA TYR A 186 -20.60 7.79 -9.77
C TYR A 186 -21.49 8.20 -10.95
N GLU A 187 -22.62 7.52 -11.14
CA GLU A 187 -23.58 7.87 -12.20
C GLU A 187 -24.20 9.26 -11.98
N ILE A 188 -24.57 9.58 -10.73
CA ILE A 188 -25.07 10.91 -10.35
C ILE A 188 -24.00 11.97 -10.66
N ILE A 189 -22.77 11.76 -10.21
CA ILE A 189 -21.65 12.68 -10.46
C ILE A 189 -21.47 12.90 -11.96
N ARG A 190 -21.42 11.83 -12.75
CA ARG A 190 -21.30 11.91 -14.22
C ARG A 190 -22.45 12.70 -14.85
N THR A 191 -23.67 12.51 -14.36
CA THR A 191 -24.86 13.16 -14.90
C THR A 191 -24.86 14.67 -14.64
N TYR A 192 -24.53 15.08 -13.42
CA TYR A 192 -24.64 16.50 -13.01
C TYR A 192 -23.35 17.30 -13.17
N GLU A 193 -22.17 16.68 -13.26
CA GLU A 193 -20.92 17.39 -13.56
C GLU A 193 -20.66 17.56 -15.06
N SER A 194 -21.21 16.71 -15.92
CA SER A 194 -21.08 16.85 -17.38
C SER A 194 -22.09 17.84 -17.98
N GLY A 195 -23.06 18.29 -17.18
CA GLY A 195 -24.12 19.23 -17.59
C GLY A 195 -23.85 20.69 -17.24
N ASN A 196 -22.69 20.98 -16.64
CA ASN A 196 -22.14 22.32 -16.36
C ASN A 196 -20.82 22.51 -17.12
#